data_AF-A0A2J7YU69-F1
#
_entry.id   AF-A0A2J7YU69-F1
#
_cell.length_a   1.000
_cell.length_b   1.000
_cell.length_c   1.000
_cell.angle_alpha   90.00
_cell.angle_beta   90.00
_cell.angle_gamma   90.00
#
_symmetry.space_group_name_H-M   'P 1'
#
loop_
_entity.id
_entity.type
_entity.pdbx_description
1 polymer ?
#
loop_
_entity_poly.entity_id
_entity_poly.type
_entity_poly.pdbx_seq_one_letter_code
_entity_poly.pdbx_strand_id
1 'polypeptide(L)' 'MARGSAKSGSMETRTKEDLYREAQKAGIEGRSQMSKSQLISALRHR' A
#
# COMPACT_ATOMS: atom_id res chain seq x y z
N MET A 1 -23.64 6.69 16.79
CA MET A 1 -22.19 6.65 16.54
C MET A 1 -21.91 5.69 15.38
N ALA A 2 -21.60 6.23 14.20
CA ALA A 2 -21.22 5.43 13.04
C ALA A 2 -19.84 4.81 13.30
N ARG A 3 -19.80 3.47 13.43
CA ARG A 3 -18.55 2.71 13.50
C ARG A 3 -17.78 2.94 12.19
N GLY A 4 -16.54 3.38 12.33
CA GLY A 4 -15.77 4.02 11.27
C GLY A 4 -15.48 3.11 10.08
N SER A 5 -16.00 3.50 8.92
CA SER A 5 -15.61 2.98 7.61
C SER A 5 -14.85 4.04 6.80
N ALA A 6 -14.08 4.92 7.47
CA ALA A 6 -13.28 5.96 6.81
C ALA A 6 -11.83 5.52 6.51
N LYS A 7 -11.53 4.21 6.58
CA LYS A 7 -10.18 3.68 6.25
C LYS A 7 -10.10 3.16 4.81
N SER A 8 -10.88 3.74 3.89
CA SER A 8 -10.72 3.51 2.45
C SER A 8 -9.99 4.67 1.77
N GLY A 9 -10.25 5.93 2.16
CA GLY A 9 -9.69 7.10 1.46
C GLY A 9 -8.20 7.36 1.67
N SER A 10 -7.58 6.88 2.75
CA SER A 10 -6.16 7.17 3.04
C SER A 10 -5.17 6.27 2.29
N MET A 11 -5.62 5.18 1.66
CA MET A 11 -4.75 4.35 0.81
C MET A 11 -4.76 4.81 -0.65
N GLU A 12 -5.77 5.56 -1.07
CA GLU A 12 -5.82 6.17 -2.39
C GLU A 12 -4.90 7.40 -2.50
N THR A 13 -4.72 8.15 -1.41
CA THR A 13 -3.78 9.29 -1.32
C THR A 13 -2.31 8.88 -1.36
N ARG A 14 -1.97 7.63 -1.04
CA ARG A 14 -0.59 7.15 -1.23
C ARG A 14 -0.33 6.98 -2.72
N THR A 15 0.68 7.68 -3.22
CA THR A 15 1.15 7.52 -4.60
C THR A 15 1.84 6.16 -4.78
N LYS A 16 1.91 5.66 -6.01
CA LYS A 16 2.64 4.42 -6.32
C LYS A 16 4.08 4.49 -5.82
N GLU A 17 4.70 5.66 -5.89
CA GLU A 17 6.06 5.90 -5.39
C GLU A 17 6.17 5.75 -3.88
N ASP A 18 5.18 6.22 -3.12
CA ASP A 18 5.16 6.07 -1.67
C ASP A 18 5.08 4.59 -1.26
N LEU A 19 4.16 3.87 -1.90
CA LEU A 19 3.99 2.42 -1.72
C LEU A 19 5.23 1.64 -2.16
N TYR A 20 5.90 2.08 -3.23
CA TYR A 20 7.15 1.48 -3.68
C TYR A 20 8.27 1.69 -2.66
N ARG A 21 8.38 2.88 -2.07
CA ARG A 21 9.36 3.18 -1.02
C ARG A 21 9.07 2.40 0.27
N GLU A 22 7.80 2.28 0.67
CA GLU A 22 7.43 1.44 1.80
C GLU A 22 7.74 -0.04 1.53
N ALA A 23 7.42 -0.54 0.33
CA ALA A 23 7.74 -1.90 -0.08
C ALA A 23 9.26 -2.15 -0.11
N GLN A 24 10.05 -1.17 -0.56
CA GLN A 24 11.50 -1.22 -0.53
C GLN A 24 12.04 -1.28 0.90
N LYS A 25 11.53 -0.43 1.80
CA LYS A 25 11.91 -0.44 3.23
C LYS A 25 11.53 -1.74 3.93
N ALA A 26 10.40 -2.32 3.55
CA ALA A 26 9.93 -3.60 4.06
C ALA A 26 10.66 -4.81 3.44
N GLY A 27 11.53 -4.62 2.44
CA GLY A 27 12.25 -5.70 1.80
C GLY A 27 11.39 -6.58 0.88
N ILE A 28 10.25 -6.08 0.39
CA ILE A 28 9.35 -6.84 -0.49
C ILE A 28 10.06 -7.08 -1.82
N GLU A 29 10.31 -8.35 -2.15
CA GLU A 29 10.91 -8.73 -3.42
C GLU A 29 9.88 -8.65 -4.57
N GLY A 30 10.35 -8.39 -5.79
CA GLY A 30 9.46 -8.20 -6.92
C GLY A 30 8.68 -6.87 -6.93
N ARG A 31 8.92 -5.94 -5.98
CA ARG A 31 8.23 -4.63 -5.92
C ARG A 31 8.29 -3.82 -7.22
N SER A 32 9.35 -3.98 -8.01
CA SER A 32 9.54 -3.27 -9.29
C SER A 32 8.62 -3.79 -10.39
N GLN A 33 8.14 -5.03 -10.26
CA GLN A 33 7.13 -5.63 -11.14
C GLN A 33 5.70 -5.43 -10.61
N MET A 34 5.54 -4.97 -9.36
CA MET A 34 4.24 -4.78 -8.72
C MET A 34 3.56 -3.46 -9.13
N SER A 35 2.27 -3.55 -9.43
CA SER A 35 1.40 -2.38 -9.62
C SER A 35 1.00 -1.75 -8.29
N LYS A 36 0.44 -0.52 -8.31
CA LYS A 36 -0.01 0.20 -7.09
C LYS A 36 -0.85 -0.69 -6.17
N SER A 37 -1.81 -1.42 -6.72
CA SER A 37 -2.68 -2.33 -5.97
C SER A 37 -1.93 -3.53 -5.36
N GLN A 38 -0.95 -4.08 -6.08
CA GLN A 38 -0.12 -5.18 -5.57
C GLN A 38 0.81 -4.71 -4.45
N LEU A 39 1.40 -3.52 -4.57
CA LEU A 39 2.19 -2.93 -3.49
C LEU A 39 1.34 -2.71 -2.23
N ILE A 40 0.11 -2.20 -2.37
CA ILE A 40 -0.83 -2.06 -1.25
C ILE A 40 -1.17 -3.41 -0.63
N SER A 41 -1.45 -4.41 -1.45
CA SER A 41 -1.80 -5.76 -0.99
C SER A 41 -0.64 -6.40 -0.24
N ALA A 42 0.57 -6.33 -0.79
CA ALA A 42 1.79 -6.84 -0.16
C ALA A 42 2.11 -6.12 1.15
N LEU A 43 1.94 -4.79 1.21
CA LEU A 43 2.11 -4.00 2.44
C LEU A 43 1.03 -4.28 3.50
N ARG A 44 -0.17 -4.70 3.09
CA ARG A 44 -1.29 -5.03 3.98
C ARG A 44 -1.23 -6.47 4.51
N HIS A 45 -0.59 -7.37 3.79
CA HIS A 45 -0.53 -8.81 4.12
C HIS A 45 0.83 -9.24 4.73
N ARG A 46 1.68 -8.28 5.10
CA ARG A 46 2.94 -8.52 5.82
C ARG A 46 2.74 -8.84 7.29
#